data_AF-A0A310SFT8-F1
#
_entry.id   AF-A0A310SFT8-F1
#
_cell.length_a   1.000
_cell.length_b   1.000
_cell.length_c   1.000
_cell.angle_alpha   90.00
_cell.angle_beta   90.00
_cell.angle_gamma   90.00
#
_symmetry.space_group_name_H-M   'P 1'
#
loop_
_entity.id
_entity.type
_entity.pdbx_description
1 polymer ?
#
loop_
_entity_poly.entity_id
_entity_poly.type
_entity_poly.pdbx_seq_one_letter_code
_entity_poly.pdbx_strand_id
1 'polypeptide(L)'
;MDLPTPSYRQILIARDRFRIQDPELNEVVTLSRYRRTSLWFLECIENCDNARRLLLDEFQRDREELYDEEHYRVDTEITASVPENRPSTAFNATPCCTSTQEILRRILAKELLCRMFMVDRYSVNYTALLLAFCKDENPRDGFGKALALAIGNRVCTDAEEGERYVEELLERKKLARPSFQTLDREALEVTSMVVDRLMHRVARKIDRRGDRETKDARAFKSFDQPMASESVAKVESLSGCEIQDEQPSMECTAERYATDPETVVYWISRDICLTVLAAALSWDTFSEGRGCETLVESLSSVYRELWDPNLNAEQDVVLAHRLLNHDFVTRLLNRVSKFTVKNLDGIVVEILRAREKEQDLADTFP
;
A
#
# COMPACT_ATOMS: atom_id res chain seq x y z
N MET A 1 28.65 7.24 6.17
CA MET A 1 27.98 8.02 5.10
C MET A 1 26.71 8.51 5.74
N ASP A 2 26.76 9.71 6.30
CA ASP A 2 25.73 10.18 7.21
C ASP A 2 24.63 10.85 6.39
N LEU A 3 23.85 10.00 5.71
CA LEU A 3 22.67 10.45 4.98
C LEU A 3 21.49 10.51 5.96
N PRO A 4 20.66 11.57 5.89
CA PRO A 4 19.46 11.64 6.70
C PRO A 4 18.50 10.51 6.32
N THR A 5 17.96 9.82 7.33
CA THR A 5 16.89 8.83 7.15
C THR A 5 15.64 9.54 6.63
N PRO A 6 15.03 9.07 5.53
CA PRO A 6 13.85 9.74 4.99
C PRO A 6 12.60 9.52 5.84
N SER A 7 11.70 10.51 5.78
CA SER A 7 10.31 10.36 6.23
C SER A 7 9.47 9.56 5.23
N TYR A 8 8.29 9.11 5.64
CA TYR A 8 7.30 8.48 4.75
C TYR A 8 7.06 9.31 3.48
N ARG A 9 6.78 10.60 3.67
CA ARG A 9 6.49 11.53 2.58
C ARG A 9 7.67 11.65 1.62
N GLN A 10 8.90 11.68 2.13
CA GLN A 10 10.10 11.76 1.30
C GLN A 10 10.33 10.50 0.47
N ILE A 11 10.07 9.31 1.02
CA ILE A 11 10.13 8.05 0.27
C ILE A 11 9.08 8.04 -0.85
N LEU A 12 7.84 8.41 -0.54
CA LEU A 12 6.75 8.45 -1.52
C LEU A 12 7.02 9.46 -2.65
N ILE A 13 7.47 10.68 -2.30
CA ILE A 13 7.86 11.69 -3.29
C ILE A 13 8.98 11.16 -4.19
N ALA A 14 10.01 10.52 -3.62
CA ALA A 14 11.11 9.96 -4.40
C ALA A 14 10.60 8.85 -5.33
N ARG A 15 9.73 7.97 -4.83
CA ARG A 15 9.08 6.92 -5.63
C ARG A 15 8.33 7.51 -6.81
N ASP A 16 7.49 8.52 -6.58
CA ASP A 16 6.65 9.08 -7.63
C ASP A 16 7.48 9.81 -8.70
N ARG A 17 8.58 10.47 -8.30
CA ARG A 17 9.57 11.04 -9.25
C ARG A 17 10.20 9.98 -10.15
N PHE A 18 10.49 8.78 -9.62
CA PHE A 18 10.98 7.67 -10.42
C PHE A 18 9.89 7.08 -11.31
N ARG A 19 8.66 6.90 -10.80
CA ARG A 19 7.53 6.36 -11.57
C ARG A 19 7.15 7.24 -12.76
N ILE A 20 7.23 8.57 -12.64
CA ILE A 20 7.05 9.48 -13.78
C ILE A 20 8.04 9.19 -14.92
N GLN A 21 9.22 8.67 -14.57
CA GLN A 21 10.30 8.32 -15.49
C GLN A 21 10.33 6.83 -15.86
N ASP A 22 9.38 6.04 -15.36
CA ASP A 22 9.22 4.60 -15.58
C ASP A 22 7.77 4.30 -15.99
N PRO A 23 7.39 4.61 -17.25
CA PRO A 23 6.02 4.45 -17.73
C PRO A 23 5.58 2.98 -17.79
N GLU A 24 6.54 2.07 -17.95
CA GLU A 24 6.32 0.62 -18.01
C GLU A 24 6.25 -0.02 -16.63
N LEU A 25 6.71 0.68 -15.58
CA LEU A 25 6.64 0.26 -14.18
C LEU A 25 7.48 -0.97 -13.90
N ASN A 26 8.60 -1.08 -14.60
CA ASN A 26 9.52 -2.19 -14.43
C ASN A 26 10.37 -2.05 -13.16
N GLU A 27 10.11 -1.01 -12.34
CA GLU A 27 10.85 -0.69 -11.12
C GLU A 27 12.32 -0.31 -11.38
N VAL A 28 12.62 0.02 -12.64
CA VAL A 28 13.95 0.29 -13.15
C VAL A 28 13.94 1.60 -13.95
N VAL A 29 14.98 2.41 -13.76
CA VAL A 29 15.22 3.63 -14.54
C VAL A 29 16.61 3.62 -15.17
N THR A 30 16.77 4.31 -16.30
CA THR A 30 18.08 4.49 -16.92
C THR A 30 18.99 5.35 -16.04
N LEU A 31 20.30 5.17 -16.18
CA LEU A 31 21.32 5.90 -15.42
C LEU A 31 21.22 7.43 -15.60
N SER A 32 20.82 7.88 -16.79
CA SER A 32 20.56 9.30 -17.07
C SER A 32 19.35 9.83 -16.30
N ARG A 33 18.25 9.07 -16.26
CA ARG A 33 17.03 9.37 -15.47
C ARG A 33 17.34 9.37 -13.97
N TYR A 34 18.06 8.37 -13.47
CA TYR A 34 18.50 8.31 -12.08
C TYR A 34 19.30 9.55 -11.66
N ARG A 35 20.30 9.93 -12.46
CA ARG A 35 21.14 11.11 -12.19
C ARG A 35 20.32 12.40 -12.14
N ARG A 36 19.31 12.55 -13.00
CA ARG A 36 18.40 13.71 -13.03
C ARG A 36 17.31 13.71 -11.95
N THR A 37 17.07 12.58 -11.27
CA THR A 37 16.03 12.48 -10.24
C THR A 37 16.51 13.00 -8.89
N SER A 38 15.83 13.97 -8.28
CA SER A 38 16.18 14.46 -6.95
C SER A 38 15.74 13.50 -5.84
N LEU A 39 16.63 13.30 -4.86
CA LEU A 39 16.36 12.52 -3.65
C LEU A 39 16.25 13.46 -2.45
N TRP A 40 15.68 13.01 -1.33
CA TRP A 40 15.43 13.83 -0.14
C TRP A 40 16.69 14.44 0.50
N PHE A 41 17.87 13.87 0.23
CA PHE A 41 19.15 14.40 0.67
C PHE A 41 19.86 15.24 -0.39
N LEU A 42 19.32 15.34 -1.61
CA LEU A 42 19.91 16.10 -2.72
C LEU A 42 18.81 16.64 -3.66
N GLU A 43 18.23 17.77 -3.27
CA GLU A 43 17.08 18.39 -3.97
C GLU A 43 17.49 19.24 -5.18
N CYS A 44 18.63 19.96 -5.11
CA CYS A 44 19.12 20.79 -6.21
C CYS A 44 20.15 20.03 -7.07
N ILE A 45 19.76 19.69 -8.30
CA ILE A 45 20.63 19.01 -9.26
C ILE A 45 21.30 19.99 -10.24
N GLU A 46 20.69 21.16 -10.48
CA GLU A 46 21.11 22.14 -11.49
C GLU A 46 22.49 22.76 -11.19
N ASN A 47 22.84 22.96 -9.91
CA ASN A 47 24.15 23.49 -9.52
C ASN A 47 25.28 22.43 -9.50
N CYS A 48 24.98 21.17 -9.86
CA CYS A 48 25.89 20.04 -9.68
C CYS A 48 26.55 19.53 -10.97
N ASP A 49 26.25 20.11 -12.14
CA ASP A 49 26.82 19.63 -13.40
C ASP A 49 28.35 19.75 -13.45
N ASN A 50 28.91 20.78 -12.83
CA ASN A 50 30.36 20.95 -12.69
C ASN A 50 30.99 19.88 -11.78
N ALA A 51 30.36 19.55 -10.65
CA ALA A 51 30.83 18.51 -9.74
C ALA A 51 30.70 17.10 -10.35
N ARG A 52 29.68 16.88 -11.19
CA ARG A 52 29.50 15.62 -11.91
C ARG A 52 30.51 15.43 -13.04
N ARG A 53 30.87 16.50 -13.75
CA ARG A 53 31.95 16.46 -14.75
C ARG A 53 33.29 16.04 -14.13
N LEU A 54 33.59 16.53 -12.93
CA LEU A 54 34.79 16.12 -12.17
C LEU A 54 34.77 14.63 -11.80
N LEU A 55 33.60 14.08 -11.43
CA LEU A 55 33.46 12.66 -11.09
C LEU A 55 33.48 11.73 -12.32
N LEU A 56 32.98 12.19 -13.46
CA LEU A 56 33.04 11.45 -14.72
C LEU A 56 34.48 11.31 -15.23
N ASP A 57 35.29 12.35 -15.07
CA ASP A 57 36.66 12.39 -15.61
C ASP A 57 37.65 11.48 -14.83
N GLU A 58 37.45 11.29 -13.52
CA GLU A 58 38.32 10.43 -12.69
C GLU A 58 37.85 8.97 -12.57
N PHE A 59 36.55 8.66 -12.67
CA PHE A 59 36.03 7.30 -12.41
C PHE A 59 35.67 6.48 -13.66
N GLN A 60 35.67 7.06 -14.87
CA GLN A 60 35.30 6.32 -16.11
C GLN A 60 36.48 5.95 -17.01
N ARG A 61 37.72 6.37 -16.72
CA ARG A 61 38.86 6.05 -17.60
C ARG A 61 39.36 4.61 -17.53
N ASP A 62 38.98 3.84 -16.51
CA ASP A 62 39.35 2.43 -16.39
C ASP A 62 38.14 1.51 -16.59
N ARG A 63 37.67 1.42 -17.83
CA ARG A 63 36.99 0.20 -18.29
C ARG A 63 37.09 0.09 -19.81
N GLU A 64 38.13 -0.62 -20.24
CA GLU A 64 38.27 -1.17 -21.58
C GLU A 64 36.91 -1.72 -22.07
N GLU A 65 36.55 -1.34 -23.30
CA GLU A 65 35.33 -1.67 -24.10
C GLU A 65 34.47 -0.44 -24.46
N LEU A 66 35.07 0.52 -25.17
CA LEU A 66 34.33 1.43 -26.06
C LEU A 66 34.24 0.74 -27.42
N TYR A 67 33.03 0.33 -27.84
CA TYR A 67 32.75 0.06 -29.25
C TYR A 67 32.52 1.40 -29.96
N ASP A 68 32.99 1.50 -31.20
CA ASP A 68 33.09 2.72 -32.02
C ASP A 68 31.76 3.47 -32.31
N GLU A 69 30.62 3.01 -31.79
CA GLU A 69 29.29 3.57 -32.07
C GLU A 69 28.83 4.67 -31.09
N GLU A 70 29.52 4.87 -29.96
CA GLU A 70 29.15 5.91 -28.97
C GLU A 70 29.69 7.32 -29.29
N HIS A 71 30.53 7.48 -30.32
CA HIS A 71 31.05 8.81 -30.73
C HIS A 71 30.07 9.66 -31.56
N TYR A 72 28.95 9.10 -32.04
CA TYR A 72 28.06 9.81 -32.98
C TYR A 72 26.75 10.36 -32.41
N ARG A 73 26.50 10.27 -31.10
CA ARG A 73 25.26 10.82 -30.48
C ARG A 73 25.45 11.91 -29.43
N VAL A 74 26.68 12.26 -29.08
CA VAL A 74 26.95 13.33 -28.10
C VAL A 74 27.15 14.71 -28.77
N ASP A 75 27.48 14.75 -30.06
CA ASP A 75 27.88 15.99 -30.73
C ASP A 75 26.74 16.82 -31.35
N THR A 76 25.47 16.37 -31.28
CA THR A 76 24.37 17.08 -31.97
C THR A 76 23.61 18.09 -31.10
N GLU A 77 23.84 18.11 -29.79
CA GLU A 77 23.16 19.07 -28.87
C GLU A 77 24.11 20.07 -28.19
N ILE A 78 25.43 20.00 -28.43
CA ILE A 78 26.43 20.88 -27.79
C ILE A 78 26.87 22.04 -28.71
N THR A 79 26.47 22.04 -29.99
CA THR A 79 26.79 23.12 -30.93
C THR A 79 25.57 23.98 -31.29
N ALA A 80 24.96 24.61 -30.29
CA ALA A 80 24.05 25.73 -30.54
C ALA A 80 24.17 26.83 -29.47
N SER A 81 24.85 27.90 -29.86
CA SER A 81 24.81 29.26 -29.31
C SER A 81 25.21 29.49 -27.85
N VAL A 82 26.47 29.91 -27.69
CA VAL A 82 26.83 30.94 -26.71
C VAL A 82 26.30 32.29 -27.21
N PRO A 83 25.56 33.05 -26.40
CA PRO A 83 25.71 34.48 -26.39
C PRO A 83 26.17 34.94 -25.00
N GLU A 84 27.41 35.42 -24.95
CA GLU A 84 27.87 36.28 -23.87
C GLU A 84 27.01 37.57 -23.82
N ASN A 85 26.76 38.03 -22.60
CA ASN A 85 26.07 39.27 -22.19
C ASN A 85 24.55 39.20 -21.96
N ARG A 86 24.14 39.18 -20.68
CA ARG A 86 23.22 40.17 -20.08
C ARG A 86 23.14 40.06 -18.54
N PRO A 87 22.68 41.12 -17.84
CA PRO A 87 23.18 41.51 -16.53
C PRO A 87 22.47 40.88 -15.34
N SER A 88 23.19 40.93 -14.22
CA SER A 88 22.79 40.66 -12.85
C SER A 88 21.34 41.06 -12.56
N THR A 89 20.44 40.08 -12.61
CA THR A 89 19.12 40.19 -12.00
C THR A 89 19.18 39.35 -10.75
N ALA A 90 19.14 40.01 -9.60
CA ALA A 90 19.12 39.40 -8.27
C ALA A 90 17.90 38.47 -8.16
N PHE A 91 18.11 37.19 -8.43
CA PHE A 91 17.21 36.15 -7.98
C PHE A 91 17.50 35.94 -6.50
N ASN A 92 16.47 36.12 -5.67
CA ASN A 92 16.45 35.75 -4.27
C ASN A 92 16.60 34.23 -4.17
N ALA A 93 17.84 33.75 -4.34
CA ALA A 93 18.22 32.42 -3.95
C ALA A 93 18.10 32.37 -2.43
N THR A 94 17.10 31.64 -1.95
CA THR A 94 17.07 31.22 -0.56
C THR A 94 18.42 30.54 -0.27
N PRO A 95 19.24 31.05 0.67
CA PRO A 95 20.59 30.55 0.87
C PRO A 95 20.48 29.18 1.53
N CYS A 96 20.56 28.11 0.73
CA CYS A 96 20.68 26.77 1.26
C CYS A 96 22.13 26.59 1.74
N CYS A 97 22.36 26.92 3.01
CA CYS A 97 23.62 26.76 3.71
C CYS A 97 23.99 25.29 3.87
N THR A 98 24.51 24.66 2.82
CA THR A 98 25.32 23.45 2.92
C THR A 98 26.70 23.77 2.38
N SER A 99 27.74 23.37 3.10
CA SER A 99 29.10 23.59 2.63
C SER A 99 29.28 22.87 1.29
N THR A 100 30.07 23.44 0.37
CA THR A 100 30.39 22.80 -0.93
C THR A 100 30.84 21.35 -0.77
N GLN A 101 31.51 21.04 0.36
CA GLN A 101 31.94 19.70 0.74
C GLN A 101 30.78 18.75 1.05
N GLU A 102 29.73 19.19 1.76
CA GLU A 102 28.55 18.37 2.04
C GLU A 102 27.76 18.06 0.78
N ILE A 103 27.67 19.03 -0.15
CA ILE A 103 27.05 18.82 -1.45
C ILE A 103 27.82 17.75 -2.24
N LEU A 104 29.16 17.87 -2.31
CA LEU A 104 30.00 16.87 -2.97
C LEU A 104 29.86 15.48 -2.34
N ARG A 105 29.83 15.39 -1.00
CA ARG A 105 29.59 14.13 -0.28
C ARG A 105 28.24 13.51 -0.64
N ARG A 106 27.18 14.30 -0.71
CA ARG A 106 25.83 13.85 -1.11
C ARG A 106 25.79 13.39 -2.57
N ILE A 107 26.52 14.05 -3.47
CA ILE A 107 26.66 13.63 -4.88
C ILE A 107 27.39 12.29 -4.95
N LEU A 108 28.53 12.14 -4.27
CA LEU A 108 29.28 10.89 -4.19
C LEU A 108 28.43 9.77 -3.61
N ALA A 109 27.63 10.07 -2.58
CA ALA A 109 26.68 9.12 -2.01
C ALA A 109 25.64 8.67 -3.02
N LYS A 110 25.09 9.60 -3.79
CA LYS A 110 24.14 9.29 -4.85
C LYS A 110 24.78 8.42 -5.94
N GLU A 111 26.03 8.68 -6.33
CA GLU A 111 26.74 7.85 -7.31
C GLU A 111 27.05 6.45 -6.77
N LEU A 112 27.42 6.34 -5.48
CA LEU A 112 27.59 5.05 -4.83
C LEU A 112 26.28 4.24 -4.80
N LEU A 113 25.18 4.89 -4.42
CA LEU A 113 23.85 4.26 -4.44
C LEU A 113 23.44 3.83 -5.85
N CYS A 114 23.75 4.64 -6.88
CA CYS A 114 23.58 4.24 -8.28
C CYS A 114 24.25 2.88 -8.52
N ARG A 115 25.56 2.77 -8.24
CA ARG A 115 26.34 1.55 -8.48
C ARG A 115 25.88 0.35 -7.66
N MET A 116 25.42 0.55 -6.43
CA MET A 116 24.93 -0.53 -5.56
C MET A 116 23.62 -1.15 -6.04
N PHE A 117 22.77 -0.36 -6.71
CA PHE A 117 21.44 -0.78 -7.16
C PHE A 117 21.33 -0.89 -8.69
N MET A 118 22.46 -0.90 -9.40
CA MET A 118 22.49 -1.19 -10.83
C MET A 118 22.13 -2.65 -11.09
N VAL A 119 21.24 -2.87 -12.05
CA VAL A 119 20.86 -4.22 -12.53
C VAL A 119 21.69 -4.59 -13.76
N ASP A 120 21.95 -3.62 -14.62
CA ASP A 120 22.83 -3.76 -15.79
C ASP A 120 23.73 -2.52 -15.95
N ARG A 121 24.47 -2.42 -17.07
CA ARG A 121 25.40 -1.31 -17.34
C ARG A 121 24.71 0.07 -17.42
N TYR A 122 23.40 0.13 -17.63
CA TYR A 122 22.66 1.35 -17.94
C TYR A 122 21.40 1.55 -17.08
N SER A 123 21.04 0.61 -16.21
CA SER A 123 19.77 0.61 -15.49
C SER A 123 19.94 0.41 -13.98
N VAL A 124 19.07 1.09 -13.21
CA VAL A 124 19.08 1.12 -11.73
C VAL A 124 17.71 0.71 -11.21
N ASN A 125 17.66 -0.27 -10.31
CA ASN A 125 16.43 -0.66 -9.61
C ASN A 125 16.15 0.35 -8.50
N TYR A 126 15.21 1.27 -8.74
CA TYR A 126 14.90 2.33 -7.79
C TYR A 126 14.02 1.83 -6.64
N THR A 127 13.21 0.79 -6.84
CA THR A 127 12.39 0.22 -5.75
C THR A 127 13.26 -0.44 -4.69
N ALA A 128 14.23 -1.25 -5.09
CA ALA A 128 15.21 -1.86 -4.20
C ALA A 128 16.06 -0.80 -3.47
N LEU A 129 16.43 0.28 -4.18
CA LEU A 129 17.11 1.41 -3.57
C LEU A 129 16.26 2.06 -2.48
N LEU A 130 15.01 2.40 -2.77
CA LEU A 130 14.11 3.04 -1.81
C LEU A 130 13.81 2.13 -0.62
N LEU A 131 13.63 0.82 -0.87
CA LEU A 131 13.41 -0.18 0.17
C LEU A 131 14.59 -0.26 1.15
N ALA A 132 15.82 -0.06 0.70
CA ALA A 132 17.00 -0.02 1.58
C ALA A 132 16.98 1.15 2.58
N PHE A 133 16.19 2.19 2.32
CA PHE A 133 15.97 3.34 3.20
C PHE A 133 14.66 3.26 4.00
N CYS A 134 13.87 2.20 3.86
CA CYS A 134 12.70 1.92 4.72
C CYS A 134 13.14 1.41 6.09
N LYS A 135 13.82 2.27 6.85
CA LYS A 135 14.33 1.99 8.20
C LYS A 135 13.85 3.05 9.17
N ASP A 136 13.66 2.64 10.42
CA ASP A 136 13.37 3.54 11.53
C ASP A 136 13.95 3.01 12.85
N GLU A 137 13.89 3.79 13.91
CA GLU A 137 14.28 3.33 15.26
C GLU A 137 13.37 2.18 15.72
N ASN A 138 12.07 2.33 15.48
CA ASN A 138 11.10 1.27 15.68
C ASN A 138 10.94 0.45 14.38
N PRO A 139 11.20 -0.86 14.39
CA PRO A 139 11.12 -1.67 13.18
C PRO A 139 9.70 -1.74 12.59
N ARG A 140 8.67 -1.49 13.41
CA ARG A 140 7.28 -1.35 12.95
C ARG A 140 7.13 -0.19 11.97
N ASP A 141 7.74 0.95 12.28
CA ASP A 141 7.71 2.13 11.41
C ASP A 141 8.61 1.96 10.19
N GLY A 142 9.74 1.26 10.33
CA GLY A 142 10.56 0.88 9.17
C GLY A 142 9.81 -0.04 8.20
N PHE A 143 9.10 -1.05 8.71
CA PHE A 143 8.27 -1.93 7.89
C PHE A 143 7.03 -1.20 7.33
N GLY A 144 6.43 -0.30 8.11
CA GLY A 144 5.38 0.60 7.65
C GLY A 144 5.82 1.45 6.45
N LYS A 145 7.05 1.98 6.44
CA LYS A 145 7.62 2.69 5.28
C LYS A 145 7.73 1.78 4.04
N ALA A 146 8.08 0.51 4.23
CA ALA A 146 8.18 -0.46 3.14
C ALA A 146 6.79 -0.80 2.55
N LEU A 147 5.79 -0.97 3.42
CA LEU A 147 4.39 -1.13 3.00
C LEU A 147 3.88 0.12 2.28
N ALA A 148 4.20 1.31 2.80
CA ALA A 148 3.86 2.57 2.16
C ALA A 148 4.52 2.71 0.78
N LEU A 149 5.77 2.27 0.61
CA LEU A 149 6.45 2.26 -0.69
C LEU A 149 5.70 1.37 -1.71
N ALA A 150 5.29 0.18 -1.30
CA ALA A 150 4.58 -0.78 -2.15
C ALA A 150 3.16 -0.30 -2.52
N ILE A 151 2.40 0.18 -1.54
CA ILE A 151 1.01 0.65 -1.73
C ILE A 151 1.00 2.00 -2.44
N GLY A 152 1.85 2.92 -1.98
CA GLY A 152 1.97 4.28 -2.49
C GLY A 152 1.37 5.39 -1.68
N ASN A 153 0.85 5.06 -0.51
CA ASN A 153 0.24 5.99 0.41
C ASN A 153 0.79 5.71 1.81
N ARG A 154 0.67 6.68 2.73
CA ARG A 154 1.09 6.48 4.12
C ARG A 154 0.28 5.34 4.73
N VAL A 155 0.93 4.42 5.43
CA VAL A 155 0.26 3.33 6.16
C VAL A 155 0.10 3.73 7.61
N CYS A 156 -1.06 3.42 8.20
CA CYS A 156 -1.29 3.63 9.63
C CYS A 156 -0.46 2.64 10.46
N THR A 157 0.59 3.13 11.12
CA THR A 157 1.42 2.34 12.05
C THR A 157 1.05 2.57 13.52
N ASP A 158 0.43 3.71 13.81
CA ASP A 158 0.06 4.11 15.16
C ASP A 158 -1.21 3.38 15.65
N ALA A 159 -1.13 2.84 16.86
CA ALA A 159 -2.24 2.07 17.43
C ALA A 159 -3.42 2.96 17.82
N GLU A 160 -3.17 4.18 18.30
CA GLU A 160 -4.23 5.10 18.74
C GLU A 160 -4.99 5.70 17.56
N GLU A 161 -4.27 6.12 16.51
CA GLU A 161 -4.83 6.57 15.22
C GLU A 161 -5.68 5.45 14.61
N GLY A 162 -5.16 4.22 14.60
CA GLY A 162 -5.83 3.06 14.04
C GLY A 162 -7.10 2.64 14.79
N GLU A 163 -7.08 2.57 16.13
CA GLU A 163 -8.29 2.22 16.89
C GLU A 163 -9.35 3.31 16.85
N ARG A 164 -8.96 4.59 16.77
CA ARG A 164 -9.91 5.70 16.55
C ARG A 164 -10.65 5.55 15.22
N TYR A 165 -9.93 5.16 14.17
CA TYR A 165 -10.53 4.84 12.87
C TYR A 165 -11.52 3.66 12.96
N VAL A 166 -11.19 2.63 13.74
CA VAL A 166 -12.10 1.49 13.95
C VAL A 166 -13.39 1.91 14.66
N GLU A 167 -13.28 2.71 15.72
CA GLU A 167 -14.44 3.23 16.46
C GLU A 167 -15.37 4.02 15.54
N GLU A 168 -14.81 4.94 14.76
CA GLU A 168 -15.55 5.72 13.77
C GLU A 168 -16.23 4.83 12.70
N LEU A 169 -15.54 3.79 12.24
CA LEU A 169 -16.08 2.84 11.25
C LEU A 169 -17.24 2.01 11.82
N LEU A 170 -17.14 1.59 13.08
CA LEU A 170 -18.23 0.89 13.78
C LEU A 170 -19.43 1.80 14.01
N GLU A 171 -19.21 3.06 14.39
CA GLU A 171 -20.27 4.05 14.52
C GLU A 171 -21.01 4.29 13.20
N ARG A 172 -20.26 4.49 12.10
CA ARG A 172 -20.84 4.60 10.75
C ARG A 172 -21.67 3.37 10.38
N LYS A 173 -21.17 2.16 10.66
CA LYS A 173 -21.94 0.92 10.40
C LYS A 173 -23.19 0.81 11.28
N LYS A 174 -23.13 1.24 12.55
CA LYS A 174 -24.31 1.29 13.43
C LYS A 174 -25.36 2.27 12.90
N LEU A 175 -24.94 3.44 12.42
CA LEU A 175 -25.82 4.46 11.83
C LEU A 175 -26.38 4.07 10.45
N ALA A 176 -25.70 3.19 9.72
CA ALA A 176 -26.18 2.65 8.44
C ALA A 176 -27.11 1.43 8.58
N ARG A 177 -27.14 0.76 9.74
CA ARG A 177 -28.04 -0.38 10.03
C ARG A 177 -29.53 -0.07 10.32
N PRO A 178 -30.01 1.15 10.67
CA PRO A 178 -31.40 1.36 11.04
C PRO A 178 -32.38 1.30 9.85
N SER A 179 -31.91 1.29 8.59
CA SER A 179 -32.76 1.13 7.41
C SER A 179 -33.02 -0.33 7.00
N PHE A 180 -32.14 -1.27 7.34
CA PHE A 180 -32.31 -2.68 6.98
C PHE A 180 -33.13 -3.48 8.00
N GLN A 181 -33.06 -3.14 9.30
CA GLN A 181 -33.86 -3.85 10.32
C GLN A 181 -35.36 -3.57 10.22
N THR A 182 -35.76 -2.38 9.75
CA THR A 182 -37.16 -2.06 9.47
C THR A 182 -37.66 -2.81 8.24
N LEU A 183 -36.85 -2.87 7.17
CA LEU A 183 -37.18 -3.63 5.96
C LEU A 183 -37.22 -5.14 6.19
N ASP A 184 -36.30 -5.71 6.97
CA ASP A 184 -36.32 -7.15 7.30
C ASP A 184 -37.51 -7.52 8.17
N ARG A 185 -37.91 -6.65 9.11
CA ARG A 185 -39.09 -6.89 9.95
C ARG A 185 -40.38 -6.82 9.13
N GLU A 186 -40.50 -5.83 8.26
CA GLU A 186 -41.64 -5.72 7.34
C GLU A 186 -41.67 -6.88 6.34
N ALA A 187 -40.52 -7.28 5.78
CA ALA A 187 -40.43 -8.42 4.88
C ALA A 187 -40.78 -9.75 5.58
N LEU A 188 -40.35 -9.94 6.84
CA LEU A 188 -40.74 -11.08 7.67
C LEU A 188 -42.24 -11.09 7.97
N GLU A 189 -42.83 -9.94 8.28
CA GLU A 189 -44.27 -9.81 8.55
C GLU A 189 -45.11 -10.11 7.29
N VAL A 190 -44.71 -9.57 6.14
CA VAL A 190 -45.33 -9.88 4.84
C VAL A 190 -45.19 -11.36 4.50
N THR A 191 -44.02 -11.96 4.72
CA THR A 191 -43.79 -13.38 4.49
C THR A 191 -44.66 -14.24 5.40
N SER A 192 -44.75 -13.90 6.69
CA SER A 192 -45.63 -14.59 7.64
C SER A 192 -47.10 -14.49 7.21
N MET A 193 -47.56 -13.31 6.80
CA MET A 193 -48.92 -13.12 6.28
C MET A 193 -49.21 -13.97 5.03
N VAL A 194 -48.25 -14.08 4.11
CA VAL A 194 -48.40 -14.89 2.88
C VAL A 194 -48.46 -16.38 3.23
N VAL A 195 -47.57 -16.85 4.11
CA VAL A 195 -47.55 -18.23 4.59
C VAL A 195 -48.86 -18.57 5.31
N ASP A 196 -49.35 -17.69 6.19
CA ASP A 196 -50.61 -17.88 6.88
C ASP A 196 -51.78 -17.94 5.90
N ARG A 197 -51.82 -17.07 4.89
CA ARG A 197 -52.86 -17.13 3.84
C ARG A 197 -52.82 -18.44 3.07
N LEU A 198 -51.62 -18.94 2.76
CA LEU A 198 -51.44 -20.22 2.08
C LEU A 198 -51.92 -21.37 2.96
N MET A 199 -51.55 -21.39 4.24
CA MET A 199 -51.99 -22.40 5.21
C MET A 199 -53.51 -22.41 5.36
N HIS A 200 -54.16 -21.24 5.51
CA HIS A 200 -55.61 -21.13 5.58
C HIS A 200 -56.31 -21.53 4.27
N ARG A 201 -55.65 -21.37 3.12
CA ARG A 201 -56.19 -21.79 1.82
C ARG A 201 -56.04 -23.30 1.62
N VAL A 202 -54.99 -23.91 2.14
CA VAL A 202 -54.77 -25.36 2.17
C VAL A 202 -55.74 -26.03 3.14
N ALA A 203 -55.88 -25.54 4.37
CA ALA A 203 -56.83 -26.05 5.35
C ALA A 203 -58.27 -26.06 4.81
N ARG A 204 -58.74 -24.95 4.24
CA ARG A 204 -60.06 -24.88 3.59
C ARG A 204 -60.25 -25.83 2.41
N LYS A 205 -59.17 -26.19 1.71
CA LYS A 205 -59.23 -27.18 0.61
C LYS A 205 -59.27 -28.62 1.14
N ILE A 206 -58.62 -28.89 2.28
CA ILE A 206 -58.65 -30.18 2.96
C ILE A 206 -60.05 -30.42 3.56
N ASP A 207 -60.63 -29.42 4.23
CA ASP A 207 -61.99 -29.53 4.80
C ASP A 207 -63.05 -29.76 3.71
N ARG A 208 -62.94 -29.07 2.57
CA ARG A 208 -63.83 -29.30 1.40
C ARG A 208 -63.63 -30.64 0.71
N ARG A 209 -62.50 -31.33 0.94
CA ARG A 209 -62.27 -32.71 0.49
C ARG A 209 -62.79 -33.74 1.50
N GLY A 210 -62.78 -33.41 2.79
CA GLY A 210 -63.40 -34.24 3.83
C GLY A 210 -64.91 -34.44 3.64
N ASP A 211 -65.60 -33.45 3.08
CA ASP A 211 -67.04 -33.54 2.77
C ASP A 211 -67.35 -34.22 1.42
N ARG A 212 -66.35 -34.69 0.67
CA ARG A 212 -66.52 -35.36 -0.63
C ARG A 212 -65.84 -36.73 -0.71
N GLU A 213 -65.78 -37.45 0.40
CA GLU A 213 -65.59 -38.91 0.37
C GLU A 213 -66.93 -39.64 0.56
N THR A 214 -67.81 -39.50 -0.43
CA THR A 214 -68.55 -40.67 -0.94
C THR A 214 -68.66 -40.55 -2.46
N LYS A 215 -68.19 -41.59 -3.16
CA LYS A 215 -68.28 -41.86 -4.60
C LYS A 215 -67.32 -41.06 -5.50
N ASP A 216 -66.11 -41.57 -5.71
CA ASP A 216 -65.85 -42.58 -6.73
C ASP A 216 -64.34 -42.78 -6.92
N ALA A 217 -63.93 -44.05 -6.87
CA ALA A 217 -62.59 -44.47 -7.20
C ALA A 217 -62.39 -44.41 -8.73
N ARG A 218 -61.44 -43.60 -9.20
CA ARG A 218 -60.51 -43.98 -10.29
C ARG A 218 -59.48 -42.88 -10.61
N ALA A 219 -58.22 -43.34 -10.62
CA ALA A 219 -57.13 -42.95 -11.51
C ALA A 219 -56.40 -41.61 -11.28
N PHE A 220 -55.23 -41.75 -10.65
CA PHE A 220 -53.99 -41.01 -10.94
C PHE A 220 -53.69 -40.91 -12.45
N LYS A 221 -53.21 -39.74 -12.89
CA LYS A 221 -52.23 -39.45 -13.98
C LYS A 221 -52.09 -37.93 -14.09
N SER A 222 -50.99 -37.34 -13.61
CA SER A 222 -49.69 -37.09 -14.28
C SER A 222 -49.62 -35.72 -14.99
N PHE A 223 -48.50 -35.05 -14.76
CA PHE A 223 -47.90 -33.97 -15.56
C PHE A 223 -48.14 -34.14 -17.07
N ASP A 224 -48.52 -33.06 -17.77
CA ASP A 224 -47.77 -32.49 -18.92
C ASP A 224 -48.55 -31.34 -19.60
N GLN A 225 -47.78 -30.34 -20.04
CA GLN A 225 -48.06 -29.12 -20.83
C GLN A 225 -48.67 -29.41 -22.23
N PRO A 226 -48.88 -28.42 -23.16
CA PRO A 226 -48.87 -26.95 -23.10
C PRO A 226 -50.07 -26.29 -23.86
N MET A 227 -50.16 -24.95 -23.90
CA MET A 227 -50.43 -24.16 -25.12
C MET A 227 -50.36 -22.66 -24.78
N ALA A 228 -49.36 -21.99 -25.37
CA ALA A 228 -49.35 -20.56 -25.67
C ALA A 228 -50.40 -20.27 -26.77
N SER A 229 -50.85 -19.08 -27.15
CA SER A 229 -50.41 -17.68 -27.03
C SER A 229 -51.65 -16.82 -27.33
N GLU A 230 -51.76 -15.63 -26.75
CA GLU A 230 -52.28 -14.48 -27.50
C GLU A 230 -51.64 -13.17 -27.02
N SER A 231 -50.80 -12.66 -27.91
CA SER A 231 -50.24 -11.31 -28.04
C SER A 231 -51.36 -10.28 -28.32
N VAL A 232 -51.30 -8.95 -28.21
CA VAL A 232 -50.28 -7.88 -28.39
C VAL A 232 -50.90 -6.63 -27.74
N ALA A 233 -50.12 -5.78 -27.06
CA ALA A 233 -50.29 -4.32 -27.16
C ALA A 233 -48.97 -3.61 -26.85
N LYS A 234 -48.45 -2.97 -27.89
CA LYS A 234 -47.26 -2.11 -27.94
C LYS A 234 -47.77 -0.68 -28.14
N VAL A 235 -47.51 0.24 -27.20
CA VAL A 235 -47.46 1.72 -27.38
C VAL A 235 -46.65 2.26 -26.18
N GLU A 236 -45.35 2.49 -26.34
CA GLU A 236 -44.71 3.79 -26.62
C GLU A 236 -44.82 4.87 -25.53
N SER A 237 -43.66 5.13 -24.90
CA SER A 237 -43.01 6.43 -24.68
C SER A 237 -43.79 7.59 -24.06
N LEU A 238 -43.31 8.10 -22.91
CA LEU A 238 -42.56 9.36 -22.81
C LEU A 238 -42.22 9.74 -21.35
N SER A 239 -40.96 10.16 -21.17
CA SER A 239 -40.53 11.31 -20.35
C SER A 239 -40.50 11.23 -18.81
N GLY A 240 -39.28 11.00 -18.28
CA GLY A 240 -38.58 11.99 -17.46
C GLY A 240 -38.90 12.08 -15.97
N CYS A 241 -38.03 11.53 -15.13
CA CYS A 241 -37.33 12.31 -14.09
C CYS A 241 -36.18 11.49 -13.50
N GLU A 242 -35.00 12.08 -13.55
CA GLU A 242 -33.78 11.65 -12.87
C GLU A 242 -33.98 11.70 -11.36
N ILE A 243 -33.68 10.62 -10.65
CA ILE A 243 -33.09 10.68 -9.31
C ILE A 243 -32.01 9.60 -9.27
N GLN A 244 -30.79 10.06 -9.05
CA GLN A 244 -29.55 9.29 -8.99
C GLN A 244 -29.61 8.31 -7.81
N ASP A 245 -29.55 7.01 -8.11
CA ASP A 245 -29.18 5.97 -7.15
C ASP A 245 -27.66 6.00 -6.98
N GLU A 246 -27.18 6.71 -5.96
CA GLU A 246 -25.83 6.51 -5.43
C GLU A 246 -25.82 5.22 -4.59
N GLN A 247 -25.56 4.09 -5.25
CA GLN A 247 -24.99 2.93 -4.56
C GLN A 247 -23.49 3.20 -4.35
N PRO A 248 -22.95 3.05 -3.13
CA PRO A 248 -21.51 3.09 -2.93
C PRO A 248 -20.91 1.79 -3.47
N SER A 249 -20.38 1.87 -4.69
CA SER A 249 -19.50 0.88 -5.29
C SER A 249 -18.31 0.65 -4.37
N MET A 250 -18.18 -0.60 -3.93
CA MET A 250 -17.06 -1.10 -3.15
C MET A 250 -15.92 -1.35 -4.14
N GLU A 251 -15.14 -0.31 -4.43
CA GLU A 251 -13.94 -0.40 -5.27
C GLU A 251 -12.79 -1.03 -4.49
N CYS A 252 -12.67 -2.35 -4.63
CA CYS A 252 -11.44 -3.08 -4.37
C CYS A 252 -10.93 -3.61 -5.72
N THR A 253 -10.10 -2.82 -6.42
CA THR A 253 -8.95 -3.28 -7.23
C THR A 253 -8.33 -2.09 -7.96
N ALA A 254 -7.07 -1.80 -7.63
CA ALA A 254 -6.01 -1.39 -8.54
C ALA A 254 -6.42 -0.58 -9.81
N GLU A 255 -6.86 0.67 -9.65
CA GLU A 255 -6.80 1.67 -10.72
C GLU A 255 -6.18 2.98 -10.24
N ARG A 256 -5.28 3.48 -11.08
CA ARG A 256 -4.41 4.62 -10.84
C ARG A 256 -5.14 5.91 -11.16
N TYR A 257 -5.33 6.77 -10.17
CA TYR A 257 -5.23 8.22 -10.34
C TYR A 257 -4.64 8.82 -9.06
N ALA A 258 -3.83 9.86 -9.22
CA ALA A 258 -2.99 10.50 -8.21
C ALA A 258 -3.71 10.66 -6.85
N THR A 259 -3.44 9.74 -5.94
CA THR A 259 -3.88 9.87 -4.55
C THR A 259 -2.95 10.87 -3.87
N ASP A 260 -3.52 11.81 -3.14
CA ASP A 260 -2.74 12.71 -2.29
C ASP A 260 -1.88 11.85 -1.35
N PRO A 261 -0.54 12.02 -1.32
CA PRO A 261 0.35 11.26 -0.43
C PRO A 261 0.02 11.43 1.06
N GLU A 262 -0.91 12.32 1.40
CA GLU A 262 -1.48 12.49 2.74
C GLU A 262 -2.59 11.48 3.08
N THR A 263 -3.14 10.75 2.12
CA THR A 263 -4.15 9.71 2.40
C THR A 263 -3.52 8.56 3.18
N VAL A 264 -4.12 8.24 4.33
CA VAL A 264 -3.65 7.16 5.21
C VAL A 264 -4.40 5.88 4.88
N VAL A 265 -3.64 4.83 4.59
CA VAL A 265 -4.15 3.48 4.34
C VAL A 265 -4.19 2.70 5.64
N TYR A 266 -5.41 2.28 6.01
CA TYR A 266 -5.68 1.51 7.21
C TYR A 266 -5.77 0.00 6.95
N TRP A 267 -5.86 -0.42 5.70
CA TRP A 267 -6.15 -1.80 5.30
C TRP A 267 -5.00 -2.38 4.48
N ILE A 268 -4.56 -3.59 4.83
CA ILE A 268 -3.43 -4.26 4.17
C ILE A 268 -3.85 -5.67 3.75
N SER A 269 -3.65 -5.99 2.47
CA SER A 269 -3.85 -7.34 1.97
C SER A 269 -2.67 -8.25 2.31
N ARG A 270 -2.93 -9.55 2.47
CA ARG A 270 -1.89 -10.56 2.73
C ARG A 270 -0.81 -10.55 1.66
N ASP A 271 -1.21 -10.41 0.40
CA ASP A 271 -0.29 -10.48 -0.74
C ASP A 271 0.70 -9.31 -0.75
N ILE A 272 0.26 -8.10 -0.39
CA ILE A 272 1.16 -6.94 -0.27
C ILE A 272 2.16 -7.17 0.86
N CYS A 273 1.69 -7.65 2.02
CA CYS A 273 2.56 -7.93 3.15
C CYS A 273 3.62 -8.99 2.81
N LEU A 274 3.21 -10.10 2.17
CA LEU A 274 4.11 -11.15 1.70
C LEU A 274 5.11 -10.64 0.66
N THR A 275 4.67 -9.81 -0.27
CA THR A 275 5.53 -9.24 -1.32
C THR A 275 6.62 -8.37 -0.70
N VAL A 276 6.27 -7.50 0.25
CA VAL A 276 7.25 -6.63 0.94
C VAL A 276 8.22 -7.46 1.79
N LEU A 277 7.74 -8.47 2.51
CA LEU A 277 8.59 -9.37 3.27
C LEU A 277 9.53 -10.17 2.36
N ALA A 278 9.05 -10.68 1.24
CA ALA A 278 9.87 -11.41 0.25
C ALA A 278 10.94 -10.51 -0.38
N ALA A 279 10.63 -9.24 -0.64
CA ALA A 279 11.59 -8.28 -1.18
C ALA A 279 12.66 -7.86 -0.15
N ALA A 280 12.32 -7.83 1.13
CA ALA A 280 13.21 -7.32 2.19
C ALA A 280 14.04 -8.39 2.90
N LEU A 281 13.52 -9.63 3.00
CA LEU A 281 14.11 -10.73 3.77
C LEU A 281 14.90 -11.69 2.88
N SER A 282 15.97 -12.28 3.42
CA SER A 282 16.65 -13.40 2.75
C SER A 282 15.79 -14.67 2.84
N TRP A 283 15.88 -15.51 1.81
CA TRP A 283 15.21 -16.81 1.71
C TRP A 283 15.40 -17.70 2.94
N ASP A 284 16.53 -17.60 3.63
CA ASP A 284 16.81 -18.34 4.88
C ASP A 284 15.76 -18.08 5.97
N THR A 285 15.22 -16.86 6.04
CA THR A 285 14.18 -16.45 6.99
C THR A 285 12.85 -17.16 6.75
N PHE A 286 12.64 -17.69 5.54
CA PHE A 286 11.44 -18.44 5.16
C PHE A 286 11.58 -19.94 5.45
N SER A 287 12.80 -20.43 5.66
CA SER A 287 13.11 -21.87 5.77
C SER A 287 13.56 -22.33 7.16
N GLU A 288 13.91 -21.41 8.08
CA GLU A 288 14.33 -21.78 9.44
C GLU A 288 13.16 -22.13 10.37
N GLY A 289 12.49 -23.24 10.05
CA GLY A 289 11.62 -23.97 10.94
C GLY A 289 12.00 -25.43 10.95
N ARG A 290 12.82 -25.87 11.92
CA ARG A 290 12.89 -27.30 12.29
C ARG A 290 11.51 -27.69 12.87
N GLY A 291 10.56 -28.02 12.00
CA GLY A 291 9.33 -28.76 12.35
C GLY A 291 8.01 -28.00 12.50
N CYS A 292 7.93 -26.67 12.32
CA CYS A 292 6.70 -25.89 12.45
C CYS A 292 6.56 -24.86 11.32
N GLU A 293 5.34 -24.73 10.79
CA GLU A 293 4.75 -23.75 9.86
C GLU A 293 5.69 -22.78 9.10
N THR A 294 5.54 -22.72 7.77
CA THR A 294 6.21 -21.72 6.92
C THR A 294 5.80 -20.29 7.30
N LEU A 295 6.64 -19.28 7.01
CA LEU A 295 6.29 -17.86 7.24
C LEU A 295 4.91 -17.51 6.64
N VAL A 296 4.58 -18.09 5.49
CA VAL A 296 3.31 -17.93 4.79
C VAL A 296 2.14 -18.49 5.61
N GLU A 297 2.29 -19.68 6.19
CA GLU A 297 1.27 -20.31 7.04
C GLU A 297 1.08 -19.55 8.33
N SER A 298 2.17 -19.15 9.01
CA SER A 298 2.07 -18.35 10.23
C SER A 298 1.43 -16.99 9.95
N LEU A 299 1.80 -16.30 8.85
CA LEU A 299 1.15 -15.05 8.46
C LEU A 299 -0.33 -15.27 8.12
N SER A 300 -0.68 -16.38 7.46
CA SER A 300 -2.08 -16.74 7.19
C SER A 300 -2.88 -16.97 8.47
N SER A 301 -2.26 -17.55 9.50
CA SER A 301 -2.87 -17.67 10.83
C SER A 301 -3.10 -16.30 11.47
N VAL A 302 -2.13 -15.39 11.40
CA VAL A 302 -2.28 -14.01 11.91
C VAL A 302 -3.41 -13.28 11.21
N TYR A 303 -3.53 -13.39 9.88
CA TYR A 303 -4.61 -12.75 9.13
C TYR A 303 -5.99 -13.30 9.54
N ARG A 304 -6.08 -14.61 9.79
CA ARG A 304 -7.31 -15.25 10.28
C ARG A 304 -7.66 -14.80 11.71
N GLU A 305 -6.66 -14.62 12.57
CA GLU A 305 -6.85 -14.15 13.95
C GLU A 305 -7.30 -12.69 14.00
N LEU A 306 -6.75 -11.84 13.14
CA LEU A 306 -7.08 -10.42 13.05
C LEU A 306 -8.35 -10.13 12.23
N TRP A 307 -8.94 -11.15 11.60
CA TRP A 307 -10.16 -11.00 10.83
C TRP A 307 -11.36 -10.78 11.74
N ASP A 308 -12.05 -9.66 11.57
CA ASP A 308 -13.28 -9.35 12.28
C ASP A 308 -14.45 -9.27 11.28
N PRO A 309 -15.47 -10.14 11.35
CA PRO A 309 -16.61 -10.14 10.43
C PRO A 309 -17.44 -8.85 10.51
N ASN A 310 -17.35 -8.09 11.60
CA ASN A 310 -18.05 -6.82 11.72
C ASN A 310 -17.34 -5.68 11.00
N LEU A 311 -16.03 -5.80 10.77
CA LEU A 311 -15.20 -4.78 10.16
C LEU A 311 -14.85 -5.14 8.71
N ASN A 312 -14.43 -6.38 8.47
CA ASN A 312 -13.82 -6.85 7.24
C ASN A 312 -14.82 -7.68 6.43
N ALA A 313 -15.09 -7.27 5.19
CA ALA A 313 -15.87 -8.08 4.26
C ALA A 313 -15.00 -9.17 3.58
N GLU A 314 -13.71 -8.90 3.43
CA GLU A 314 -12.74 -9.79 2.77
C GLU A 314 -11.88 -10.53 3.81
N GLN A 315 -11.59 -11.82 3.58
CA GLN A 315 -10.83 -12.66 4.51
C GLN A 315 -9.32 -12.37 4.51
N ASP A 316 -8.80 -11.79 3.43
CA ASP A 316 -7.36 -11.59 3.21
C ASP A 316 -6.90 -10.14 3.45
N VAL A 317 -7.75 -9.32 4.07
CA VAL A 317 -7.47 -7.92 4.39
C VAL A 317 -7.63 -7.68 5.89
N VAL A 318 -6.64 -7.02 6.49
CA VAL A 318 -6.60 -6.71 7.93
C VAL A 318 -6.21 -5.25 8.16
N LEU A 319 -6.50 -4.76 9.35
CA LEU A 319 -6.11 -3.43 9.77
C LEU A 319 -4.59 -3.33 9.97
N ALA A 320 -3.97 -2.33 9.35
CA ALA A 320 -2.54 -2.08 9.33
C ALA A 320 -1.94 -2.02 10.74
N HIS A 321 -2.52 -1.18 11.61
CA HIS A 321 -2.02 -0.99 12.96
C HIS A 321 -2.15 -2.28 13.79
N ARG A 322 -3.22 -3.06 13.63
CA ARG A 322 -3.38 -4.34 14.34
C ARG A 322 -2.38 -5.39 13.86
N LEU A 323 -2.12 -5.46 12.55
CA LEU A 323 -1.12 -6.35 11.97
C LEU A 323 0.28 -6.01 12.48
N LEU A 324 0.66 -4.73 12.45
CA LEU A 324 1.99 -4.26 12.84
C LEU A 324 2.25 -4.40 14.35
N ASN A 325 1.20 -4.37 15.17
CA ASN A 325 1.30 -4.57 16.61
C ASN A 325 1.08 -6.03 17.04
N HIS A 326 0.82 -6.95 16.10
CA HIS A 326 0.66 -8.36 16.42
C HIS A 326 1.98 -8.98 16.93
N ASP A 327 1.91 -9.86 17.92
CA ASP A 327 3.08 -10.46 18.59
C ASP A 327 3.99 -11.23 17.63
N PHE A 328 3.41 -11.94 16.67
CA PHE A 328 4.18 -12.63 15.63
C PHE A 328 4.96 -11.65 14.76
N VAL A 329 4.31 -10.59 14.26
CA VAL A 329 4.92 -9.60 13.36
C VAL A 329 5.98 -8.82 14.11
N THR A 330 5.69 -8.38 15.34
CA THR A 330 6.67 -7.68 16.19
C THR A 330 7.91 -8.54 16.44
N ARG A 331 7.75 -9.83 16.76
CA ARG A 331 8.88 -10.74 16.92
C ARG A 331 9.66 -10.96 15.63
N LEU A 332 8.96 -11.11 14.50
CA LEU A 332 9.60 -11.24 13.18
C LEU A 332 10.43 -10.00 12.86
N LEU A 333 9.85 -8.82 12.98
CA LEU A 333 10.52 -7.56 12.69
C LEU A 333 11.70 -7.28 13.63
N ASN A 334 11.60 -7.64 14.92
CA ASN A 334 12.72 -7.51 15.86
C ASN A 334 13.87 -8.48 15.57
N ARG A 335 13.60 -9.64 14.97
CA ARG A 335 14.65 -10.57 14.52
C ARG A 335 15.37 -10.06 13.29
N VAL A 336 14.66 -9.33 12.42
CA VAL A 336 15.20 -8.86 11.15
C VAL A 336 15.67 -7.41 11.30
N SER A 337 16.98 -7.19 11.32
CA SER A 337 17.56 -5.83 11.39
C SER A 337 17.44 -5.02 10.08
N LYS A 338 16.59 -5.42 9.14
CA LYS A 338 16.43 -4.78 7.82
C LYS A 338 15.63 -3.48 7.90
N PHE A 339 14.69 -3.42 8.83
CA PHE A 339 13.79 -2.28 9.04
C PHE A 339 14.23 -1.37 10.21
N THR A 340 15.32 -1.72 10.89
CA THR A 340 15.81 -0.97 12.05
C THR A 340 17.05 -0.14 11.69
N VAL A 341 17.06 1.14 12.08
CA VAL A 341 18.27 1.95 12.09
C VAL A 341 19.11 1.55 13.30
N LYS A 342 20.33 1.07 13.07
CA LYS A 342 21.29 0.81 14.15
C LYS A 342 21.91 2.14 14.59
N ASN A 343 21.21 2.91 15.42
CA ASN A 343 21.75 4.11 16.04
C ASN A 343 22.61 3.71 17.25
N LEU A 344 23.88 3.36 16.99
CA LEU A 344 24.82 2.96 18.04
C LEU A 344 25.01 4.06 19.09
N ASP A 345 25.01 5.33 18.68
CA ASP A 345 25.19 6.46 19.58
C ASP A 345 24.00 6.60 20.54
N GLY A 346 22.78 6.48 20.02
CA GLY A 346 21.56 6.48 20.83
C GLY A 346 21.52 5.34 21.85
N ILE A 347 21.90 4.13 21.41
CA ILE A 347 21.98 2.95 22.28
C ILE A 347 23.01 3.15 23.40
N VAL A 348 24.18 3.70 23.08
CA VAL A 348 25.21 3.99 24.09
C VAL A 348 24.73 5.03 25.09
N VAL A 349 24.09 6.11 24.63
CA VAL A 349 23.52 7.14 25.52
C VAL A 349 22.41 6.56 26.41
N GLU A 350 21.56 5.69 25.89
CA GLU A 350 20.52 5.03 26.67
C GLU A 350 21.09 4.09 27.74
N ILE A 351 22.12 3.30 27.39
CA ILE A 351 22.85 2.45 28.34
C ILE A 351 23.50 3.30 29.45
N LEU A 352 24.11 4.43 29.09
CA LEU A 352 24.72 5.34 30.06
C LEU A 352 23.66 5.93 31.01
N ARG A 353 22.51 6.39 30.48
CA ARG A 353 21.40 6.90 31.30
C ARG A 353 20.76 5.82 32.17
N ALA A 354 20.65 4.58 31.67
CA ALA A 354 20.12 3.46 32.46
C ALA A 354 21.04 3.15 33.65
N ARG A 355 22.37 3.17 33.43
CA ARG A 355 23.36 3.01 34.50
C ARG A 355 23.33 4.13 35.52
N GLU A 356 23.17 5.39 35.09
CA GLU A 356 23.01 6.53 35.99
C GLU A 356 21.75 6.37 36.87
N LYS A 357 20.62 5.96 36.28
CA LYS A 357 19.37 5.70 37.04
C LYS A 357 19.50 4.53 38.03
N GLU A 358 20.21 3.47 37.67
CA GLU A 358 20.48 2.34 38.59
C GLU A 358 21.38 2.76 39.74
N GLN A 359 22.34 3.66 39.49
CA GLN A 359 23.25 4.19 40.50
C GLN A 359 22.53 5.16 41.45
N ASP A 360 21.66 6.02 40.93
CA ASP A 360 20.82 6.91 41.73
C ASP A 360 19.83 6.11 42.62
N LEU A 361 19.28 5.00 42.11
CA LEU A 361 18.41 4.11 42.89
C LEU A 361 19.16 3.36 44.00
N ALA A 362 20.44 3.02 43.78
CA ALA A 362 21.30 2.39 44.78
C ALA A 362 21.69 3.38 45.91
N ASP A 363 21.85 4.66 45.59
CA ASP A 363 22.19 5.70 46.56
C ASP A 363 20.97 6.25 47.34
N THR A 364 19.74 5.92 46.92
CA THR A 364 18.48 6.40 47.55
C THR A 364 17.92 5.44 48.63
N PHE A 365 18.50 4.25 48.82
CA PHE A 365 18.14 3.33 49.91
C PHE A 365 19.35 3.05 50.82
N PRO A 366 19.49 3.77 51.95
CA PRO A 366 20.51 3.49 52.97
C PRO A 366 20.21 2.24 53.80
#